data_AF-A0A914KLU7-F1
#
_entry.id   AF-A0A914KLU7-F1
#
_cell.length_a   1.000
_cell.length_b   1.000
_cell.length_c   1.000
_cell.angle_alpha   90.00
_cell.angle_beta   90.00
_cell.angle_gamma   90.00
#
_symmetry.space_group_name_H-M   'P 1'
#
loop_
_entity.id
_entity.type
_entity.pdbx_description
1 polymer ?
#
loop_
_entity_poly.entity_id
_entity_poly.type
_entity_poly.pdbx_seq_one_letter_code
_entity_poly.pdbx_strand_id
1 'polypeptide(L)'
;MPMDLSPSAEEVATFYAKMLDHDYTSKPIFNQNFFKDWRKTMTSAERSTITDLKKCDFRYKIFFINMYWEQVRVDPAVKHIRSCCQA
;
A
#
# COMPACT_ATOMS: atom_id res chain seq x y z
N MET A 1 14.86 -9.33 2.80
CA MET A 1 14.11 -10.29 1.95
C MET A 1 12.69 -9.78 1.83
N PRO A 2 12.09 -9.79 0.63
CA PRO A 2 10.67 -9.51 0.47
C PRO A 2 9.86 -10.58 1.22
N MET A 3 8.78 -10.16 1.88
CA MET A 3 7.87 -11.03 2.60
C MET A 3 6.54 -11.04 1.85
N ASP A 4 6.05 -12.23 1.53
CA ASP A 4 4.71 -12.40 0.97
C ASP A 4 3.68 -12.23 2.08
N LEU A 5 2.76 -11.29 1.86
CA LEU A 5 1.66 -11.00 2.78
C LEU A 5 0.39 -11.71 2.29
N SER A 6 -0.46 -12.07 3.23
CA SER A 6 -1.83 -12.50 2.94
C SER A 6 -2.58 -11.41 2.16
N PRO A 7 -3.55 -11.78 1.29
CA PRO A 7 -4.24 -10.81 0.44
C PRO A 7 -4.84 -9.63 1.21
N SER A 8 -5.44 -9.89 2.38
CA SER A 8 -6.03 -8.84 3.23
C SER A 8 -4.99 -7.90 3.85
N ALA A 9 -3.82 -8.42 4.24
CA ALA A 9 -2.73 -7.58 4.74
C ALA A 9 -2.07 -6.80 3.59
N GLU A 10 -1.95 -7.41 2.41
CA GLU A 10 -1.38 -6.82 1.21
C GLU A 10 -2.22 -5.66 0.67
N GLU A 11 -3.55 -5.81 0.64
CA GLU A 11 -4.47 -4.75 0.21
C GLU A 11 -4.30 -3.49 1.06
N VAL A 12 -4.26 -3.65 2.39
CA VAL A 12 -4.06 -2.53 3.32
C VAL A 12 -2.66 -1.92 3.20
N ALA A 13 -1.63 -2.75 3.06
CA ALA A 13 -0.26 -2.29 2.81
C ALA A 13 -0.15 -1.49 1.51
N THR A 14 -0.93 -1.86 0.49
CA THR A 14 -0.98 -1.17 -0.80
C THR A 14 -1.54 0.25 -0.67
N PHE A 15 -2.55 0.47 0.17
CA PHE A 15 -3.05 1.83 0.42
C PHE A 15 -1.98 2.72 1.04
N TYR A 16 -1.26 2.22 2.04
CA TYR A 16 -0.17 2.97 2.67
C TYR A 16 0.98 3.24 1.69
N ALA A 17 1.35 2.25 0.87
CA ALA A 17 2.38 2.40 -0.16
C ALA A 17 2.07 3.54 -1.14
N LYS A 18 0.81 3.72 -1.55
CA LYS A 18 0.39 4.83 -2.43
C LYS A 18 0.46 6.20 -1.77
N MET A 19 0.54 6.26 -0.44
CA MET A 19 0.61 7.51 0.32
C MET A 19 2.01 7.85 0.80
N LEU A 20 3.04 7.06 0.45
CA LEU A 20 4.41 7.25 0.95
C LEU A 20 4.96 8.66 0.71
N ASP A 21 4.63 9.27 -0.43
CA ASP A 21 5.08 10.61 -0.81
C ASP A 21 4.15 11.75 -0.30
N HIS A 22 3.14 11.42 0.52
CA HIS A 22 2.22 12.41 1.08
C HIS A 22 2.63 12.81 2.50
N ASP A 23 2.44 14.08 2.86
CA ASP A 23 2.62 14.65 4.21
C ASP A 23 1.92 13.91 5.37
N TYR A 24 1.07 12.92 5.11
CA TYR A 24 0.47 12.10 6.16
C TYR A 24 1.46 11.08 6.72
N THR A 25 2.34 10.51 5.89
CA THR A 25 3.29 9.46 6.31
C THR A 25 4.46 10.02 7.13
N SER A 26 4.65 11.34 7.16
CA SER A 26 5.55 12.01 8.11
C SER A 26 4.92 12.21 9.50
N LYS A 27 3.59 12.08 9.62
CA LYS A 27 2.87 12.31 10.88
C LYS A 27 2.89 11.05 11.76
N PRO A 28 3.44 11.11 12.98
CA PRO A 28 3.57 9.93 13.85
C PRO A 28 2.21 9.35 14.30
N ILE A 29 1.18 10.19 14.43
CA ILE A 29 -0.18 9.76 14.80
C ILE A 29 -0.79 8.93 13.67
N PHE A 30 -0.60 9.34 12.42
CA PHE A 30 -1.09 8.61 11.25
C PHE A 30 -0.45 7.23 11.18
N ASN A 31 0.88 7.16 11.30
CA ASN A 31 1.64 5.91 11.25
C ASN A 31 1.25 4.95 12.38
N GLN A 32 0.99 5.45 13.59
CA GLN A 32 0.53 4.63 14.71
C GLN A 32 -0.87 4.06 14.47
N ASN A 33 -1.81 4.89 14.00
CA ASN A 33 -3.17 4.44 13.70
C ASN A 33 -3.18 3.43 12.56
N PHE A 34 -2.47 3.73 11.46
CA PHE A 34 -2.29 2.81 10.36
C PHE A 34 -1.73 1.46 10.83
N PHE A 35 -0.62 1.47 11.59
CA PHE A 35 0.02 0.22 12.01
C PHE A 35 -0.90 -0.61 12.92
N LYS A 36 -1.65 0.04 13.80
CA LYS A 36 -2.63 -0.61 14.67
C LYS A 36 -3.73 -1.31 13.85
N ASP A 37 -4.24 -0.65 12.81
CA ASP A 37 -5.31 -1.21 11.98
C ASP A 37 -4.79 -2.26 11.00
N TRP A 38 -3.62 -2.05 10.40
CA TRP A 38 -2.97 -3.02 9.52
C TRP A 38 -2.66 -4.33 10.26
N ARG A 39 -2.22 -4.28 11.52
CA ARG A 39 -2.03 -5.50 12.33
C ARG A 39 -3.31 -6.31 12.56
N LYS A 40 -4.50 -5.72 12.42
CA LYS A 40 -5.77 -6.45 12.53
C LYS A 40 -6.06 -7.31 11.30
N THR A 41 -5.55 -6.93 10.13
CA THR A 41 -5.73 -7.69 8.88
C THR A 41 -4.68 -8.77 8.68
N MET A 42 -3.61 -8.75 9.49
CA MET A 42 -2.53 -9.73 9.45
C MET A 42 -2.87 -11.08 10.10
N THR A 43 -2.25 -12.14 9.57
CA THR A 43 -2.19 -13.46 10.20
C THR A 43 -1.33 -13.44 11.47
N SER A 44 -1.39 -14.52 12.28
CA SER A 44 -0.55 -14.67 13.47
C SER A 44 0.95 -14.66 13.14
N ALA A 45 1.35 -15.31 12.04
CA ALA A 45 2.74 -15.34 11.56
C ALA A 45 3.22 -13.94 11.15
N GLU A 46 2.44 -13.23 10.34
CA GLU A 46 2.73 -11.85 9.94
C GLU A 46 2.86 -10.91 11.13
N ARG A 47 1.92 -10.97 12.09
CA ARG A 47 1.98 -10.15 13.30
C ARG A 47 3.21 -10.38 14.16
N SER A 48 3.73 -11.61 14.16
CA SER A 48 4.91 -12.01 14.93
C SER A 48 6.19 -11.48 14.28
N THR A 49 6.24 -11.43 12.95
CA THR A 49 7.38 -10.91 12.20
C THR A 49 7.37 -9.37 12.12
N ILE A 50 6.21 -8.79 11.78
CA ILE A 50 6.06 -7.36 11.47
C ILE A 50 5.79 -6.58 12.75
N THR A 51 6.83 -6.33 13.54
CA THR A 51 6.70 -5.71 14.88
C THR A 51 6.91 -4.20 14.90
N ASP A 52 7.59 -3.66 13.90
CA ASP A 52 7.95 -2.24 13.81
C ASP A 52 7.74 -1.74 12.39
N LEU A 53 6.81 -0.79 12.23
CA LEU A 53 6.50 -0.18 10.94
C LEU A 53 7.74 0.47 10.29
N LYS A 54 8.69 1.00 11.09
CA LYS A 54 9.90 1.65 10.56
C LYS A 54 10.85 0.68 9.87
N LYS A 55 10.73 -0.61 10.14
CA LYS A 55 11.51 -1.67 9.50
C LYS A 55 10.87 -2.19 8.21
N CYS A 56 9.65 -1.75 7.90
CA CYS A 56 8.95 -2.12 6.69
C CYS A 56 9.32 -1.17 5.55
N ASP A 57 9.82 -1.72 4.44
CA ASP A 57 10.10 -0.96 3.23
C ASP A 57 8.99 -1.18 2.19
N PHE A 58 8.18 -0.15 1.96
CA PHE A 58 7.05 -0.19 1.03
C PHE A 58 7.43 0.30 -0.39
N ARG A 59 8.69 0.75 -0.61
CA ARG A 59 9.13 1.27 -1.92
C ARG A 59 9.12 0.21 -3.02
N TYR A 60 9.33 -1.05 -2.66
CA TYR A 60 9.16 -2.13 -3.61
C TYR A 60 7.69 -2.22 -4.07
N LYS A 61 6.73 -2.17 -3.13
CA LYS A 61 5.31 -2.23 -3.47
C LYS A 61 4.87 -1.06 -4.35
N ILE A 62 5.32 0.17 -4.06
CA ILE A 62 4.98 1.34 -4.89
C ILE A 62 5.57 1.25 -6.30
N PHE A 63 6.79 0.71 -6.45
CA PHE A 63 7.41 0.51 -7.77
C PHE A 63 6.57 -0.39 -8.68
N PHE A 64 6.15 -1.57 -8.19
CA PHE A 64 5.31 -2.49 -8.98
C PHE A 64 3.94 -1.90 -9.29
N ILE A 65 3.34 -1.20 -8.34
CA ILE A 65 2.06 -0.50 -8.52
C ILE A 65 2.20 0.53 -9.64
N ASN A 66 3.20 1.41 -9.58
CA ASN A 66 3.40 2.46 -10.57
C ASN A 66 3.70 1.90 -11.96
N MET A 67 4.57 0.88 -12.04
CA MET A 67 4.86 0.17 -13.29
C MET A 67 3.59 -0.42 -13.92
N TYR A 68 2.75 -1.09 -13.12
CA TYR A 68 1.48 -1.62 -13.59
C TYR A 68 0.52 -0.51 -14.05
N TRP A 69 0.36 0.57 -13.27
CA TRP A 69 -0.52 1.67 -13.65
C TRP A 69 -0.04 2.41 -14.90
N GLU A 70 1.27 2.50 -15.13
CA GLU A 70 1.81 3.04 -16.37
C GLU A 70 1.43 2.17 -17.56
N GLN A 71 1.57 0.85 -17.46
CA GLN A 71 1.13 -0.09 -18.50
C GLN A 71 -0.37 0.02 -18.78
N VAL A 72 -1.20 0.05 -17.73
CA VAL A 72 -2.66 0.20 -17.86
C VAL A 72 -3.05 1.56 -18.45
N ARG A 73 -2.31 2.64 -18.13
CA ARG A 73 -2.58 3.99 -18.67
C ARG A 73 -2.31 4.07 -20.17
N VAL A 74 -1.33 3.32 -20.68
CA VAL A 74 -0.99 3.30 -22.11
C VAL A 74 -1.74 2.21 -22.88
N ASP A 75 -2.42 1.29 -22.20
CA ASP A 75 -3.25 0.26 -22.83
C ASP A 75 -4.49 0.91 -23.49
N PRO A 76 -4.59 0.89 -24.83
CA PRO A 76 -5.74 1.44 -25.54
C PRO A 76 -7.06 0.73 -25.21
N ALA A 77 -7.03 -0.51 -24.68
CA ALA A 77 -8.21 -1.26 -24.26
C ALA A 77 -8.78 -0.81 -22.91
N VAL A 78 -7.98 -0.16 -22.05
CA VAL A 78 -8.40 0.26 -20.68
C VAL A 78 -8.73 1.76 -20.61
N LYS A 79 -8.68 2.47 -21.74
CA LYS A 79 -8.84 3.94 -21.83
C LYS A 79 -10.26 4.48 -21.55
N HIS A 80 -11.12 3.77 -20.81
CA HIS A 80 -12.55 4.10 -20.67
C HIS A 80 -13.12 4.21 -19.25
N ILE A 81 -12.30 4.45 -18.22
CA ILE A 81 -12.81 4.86 -16.91
C ILE A 81 -12.06 6.11 -16.41
N ARG A 82 -12.34 7.26 -17.03
CA ARG A 82 -12.14 8.58 -16.42
C ARG A 82 -13.27 9.51 -16.85
N SER A 83 -14.42 9.44 -16.17
CA SER A 83 -15.40 10.54 -16.24
C SER A 83 -16.38 10.67 -15.07
N CYS A 84 -16.30 9.89 -13.98
CA CYS A 84 -17.35 9.99 -12.93
C CYS A 84 -16.98 10.71 -11.63
N CYS A 85 -15.75 11.19 -11.41
CA CYS A 85 -15.41 11.91 -10.17
C CYS A 85 -14.58 13.19 -10.43
N GLN A 86 -15.08 14.03 -11.33
CA GLN A 86 -14.77 15.47 -11.32
C GLN A 86 -16.10 16.22 -11.41
N ALA A 87 -16.82 16.28 -10.29
CA ALA A 87 -17.92 17.20 -10.03
C ALA A 87 -17.90 17.53 -8.53
#